data_AF-A0A150P413-F1
#
_entry.id   AF-A0A150P413-F1
#
_cell.length_a   1.000
_cell.length_b   1.000
_cell.length_c   1.000
_cell.angle_alpha   90.00
_cell.angle_beta   90.00
_cell.angle_gamma   90.00
#
_symmetry.space_group_name_H-M   'P 1'
#
loop_
_entity.id
_entity.type
_entity.pdbx_description
1 polymer ?
#
loop_
_entity_poly.entity_id
_entity_poly.type
_entity_poly.pdbx_seq_one_letter_code
_entity_poly.pdbx_strand_id
1 'polypeptide(L)' 'MDRITSDPEVMMGKPIIRGTRITVEHVLEELAGGMTFDDLLAAHPQLTREDLSAAVAFAVDAVRLERLRTLRAAS' A
#
# COMPACT_ATOMS: atom_id res chain seq x y z
N MET A 1 -3.84 13.86 -7.10
CA MET A 1 -4.97 13.11 -6.52
C MET A 1 -4.40 11.98 -5.72
N ASP A 2 -4.60 11.99 -4.41
CA ASP A 2 -3.98 11.02 -3.49
C ASP A 2 -4.66 9.65 -3.64
N ARG A 3 -3.95 8.63 -4.12
CA ARG A 3 -4.51 7.30 -4.45
C ARG A 3 -4.60 6.37 -3.25
N ILE A 4 -3.84 6.64 -2.20
CA ILE A 4 -3.88 5.87 -0.96
C ILE A 4 -4.60 6.70 0.10
N THR A 5 -5.46 6.06 0.88
CA THR A 5 -6.16 6.70 2.00
C THR A 5 -6.04 5.85 3.25
N SER A 6 -6.01 6.49 4.40
CA SER A 6 -6.14 5.85 5.71
C SER A 6 -7.27 6.54 6.45
N ASP A 7 -8.21 5.75 6.92
CA ASP A 7 -9.33 6.19 7.74
C ASP A 7 -9.43 5.21 8.92
N PRO A 8 -9.31 5.68 10.18
CA PRO A 8 -9.41 4.82 11.37
C PRO A 8 -10.69 3.96 11.41
N GLU A 9 -11.78 4.43 10.80
CA GLU A 9 -13.07 3.74 10.75
C GLU A 9 -13.13 2.67 9.66
N VAL A 10 -12.16 2.63 8.74
CA VAL A 10 -12.08 1.68 7.62
C VAL A 10 -10.87 0.77 7.78
N MET A 11 -11.10 -0.55 7.75
CA MET A 11 -10.02 -1.56 7.83
C MET A 11 -9.03 -1.31 9.00
N MET A 12 -9.54 -0.81 10.13
CA MET A 12 -8.75 -0.48 11.32
C MET A 12 -7.64 0.56 11.06
N GLY A 13 -7.87 1.52 10.16
CA GLY A 13 -6.89 2.55 9.82
C GLY A 13 -5.79 2.09 8.87
N LYS A 14 -5.82 0.85 8.38
CA LYS A 14 -4.83 0.38 7.41
C LYS A 14 -4.90 1.23 6.12
N PRO A 15 -3.76 1.63 5.54
CA PRO A 15 -3.74 2.30 4.25
C PRO A 15 -4.36 1.41 3.16
N ILE A 16 -5.31 1.98 2.42
CA ILE A 16 -6.05 1.32 1.34
C ILE A 16 -5.93 2.09 0.03
N ILE A 17 -6.11 1.40 -1.09
CA ILE A 17 -6.33 2.05 -2.38
C ILE A 17 -7.72 2.73 -2.34
N ARG A 18 -7.75 4.04 -2.63
CA ARG A 18 -8.95 4.88 -2.54
C ARG A 18 -10.11 4.28 -3.33
N GLY A 19 -11.28 4.23 -2.71
CA GLY A 19 -12.49 3.71 -3.35
C GLY A 19 -12.58 2.18 -3.36
N THR A 20 -11.66 1.49 -2.69
CA THR A 20 -11.65 0.04 -2.55
C THR A 20 -11.52 -0.36 -1.09
N ARG A 21 -11.59 -1.66 -0.80
CA ARG A 21 -11.18 -2.24 0.50
C ARG A 21 -9.87 -3.01 0.42
N ILE A 22 -9.08 -2.74 -0.63
CA ILE A 22 -7.79 -3.39 -0.88
C ILE A 22 -6.71 -2.60 -0.15
N THR A 23 -6.06 -3.25 0.81
CA THR A 23 -4.99 -2.64 1.61
C THR A 23 -3.68 -2.60 0.83
N VAL A 24 -2.82 -1.64 1.15
CA VAL A 24 -1.44 -1.60 0.65
C VAL A 24 -0.70 -2.89 1.04
N GLU A 25 -0.93 -3.38 2.28
CA GLU A 25 -0.39 -4.64 2.78
C GLU A 25 -0.77 -5.82 1.88
N HIS A 26 -2.06 -5.98 1.53
CA HIS A 26 -2.52 -7.07 0.67
C HIS A 26 -1.81 -7.06 -0.70
N VAL A 27 -1.68 -5.88 -1.32
CA VAL A 27 -0.95 -5.76 -2.60
C VAL A 27 0.49 -6.25 -2.46
N LEU A 28 1.18 -5.87 -1.37
CA LEU A 28 2.57 -6.29 -1.14
C LEU A 28 2.68 -7.78 -0.82
N GLU A 29 1.73 -8.36 -0.10
CA GLU A 29 1.67 -9.80 0.19
C GLU A 29 1.53 -10.62 -1.09
N GLU A 30 0.62 -10.23 -1.99
CA GLU A 30 0.44 -10.90 -3.28
C GLU A 30 1.68 -10.78 -4.18
N LEU A 31 2.30 -9.59 -4.24
CA LEU A 31 3.56 -9.38 -4.95
C LEU A 31 4.70 -10.23 -4.36
N ALA A 32 4.78 -10.33 -3.02
CA ALA A 32 5.75 -11.17 -2.34
C ALA A 32 5.49 -12.66 -2.58
N GLY A 33 4.23 -13.05 -2.79
CA GLY A 33 3.80 -14.38 -3.23
C GLY A 33 4.15 -14.70 -4.69
N GLY A 34 4.70 -13.74 -5.43
CA GLY A 34 5.15 -13.90 -6.81
C GLY A 34 4.15 -13.46 -7.87
N MET A 35 3.02 -12.84 -7.50
CA MET A 35 2.13 -12.24 -8.48
C MET A 35 2.80 -11.07 -9.19
N THR A 36 2.50 -10.92 -10.47
CA THR A 36 2.86 -9.72 -11.23
C THR A 36 1.78 -8.65 -11.10
N PHE A 37 2.09 -7.43 -11.56
CA PHE A 37 1.07 -6.37 -11.66
C PHE A 37 -0.07 -6.78 -12.60
N ASP A 38 0.20 -7.55 -13.64
CA ASP A 38 -0.83 -7.97 -14.60
C ASP A 38 -1.78 -9.00 -13.96
N ASP A 39 -1.24 -9.91 -13.14
CA ASP A 39 -2.05 -10.87 -12.37
C ASP A 39 -2.96 -10.14 -11.36
N LEU A 40 -2.42 -9.14 -10.66
CA LEU A 40 -3.19 -8.32 -9.73
C LEU A 40 -4.31 -7.52 -10.42
N LEU A 41 -4.04 -6.96 -11.59
CA LEU A 41 -5.06 -6.25 -12.38
C LEU A 41 -6.12 -7.21 -12.92
N ALA A 42 -5.76 -8.44 -13.25
CA ALA A 42 -6.71 -9.47 -13.65
C ALA A 42 -7.59 -9.92 -12.46
N ALA A 43 -7.01 -10.07 -11.27
CA ALA A 43 -7.72 -10.44 -10.05
C ALA A 43 -8.59 -9.30 -9.49
N HIS A 44 -8.19 -8.05 -9.73
CA HIS A 44 -8.88 -6.85 -9.25
C HIS A 44 -9.08 -5.83 -10.39
N PRO A 45 -10.05 -6.06 -11.30
CA PRO A 45 -10.27 -5.21 -12.48
C PRO A 45 -10.63 -3.75 -12.17
N GLN A 46 -11.01 -3.45 -10.93
CA GLN A 46 -11.26 -2.09 -10.45
C GLN A 46 -9.97 -1.28 -10.19
N LEU A 47 -8.82 -1.93 -10.14
CA LEU A 47 -7.53 -1.27 -9.92
C LEU A 47 -6.93 -0.80 -11.24
N THR A 48 -6.14 0.26 -11.18
CA THR A 48 -5.26 0.65 -12.28
C THR A 48 -3.79 0.39 -11.93
N ARG A 49 -2.93 0.41 -12.94
CA ARG A 49 -1.48 0.28 -12.73
C ARG A 49 -0.95 1.37 -11.80
N GLU A 50 -1.49 2.59 -11.90
CA GLU A 50 -1.13 3.72 -11.06
C GLU A 50 -1.54 3.50 -9.59
N ASP A 51 -2.61 2.77 -9.31
CA ASP A 51 -2.98 2.40 -7.95
C ASP A 51 -1.96 1.43 -7.33
N LEU A 52 -1.54 0.42 -8.10
CA LEU A 52 -0.50 -0.52 -7.66
C LEU A 52 0.85 0.18 -7.46
N SER A 53 1.24 1.07 -8.38
CA SER A 53 2.45 1.88 -8.21
C SER A 53 2.36 2.79 -6.98
N ALA A 54 1.19 3.38 -6.70
CA ALA A 54 1.00 4.20 -5.52
C ALA A 54 1.09 3.40 -4.22
N ALA A 55 0.60 2.16 -4.19
CA ALA A 55 0.73 1.26 -3.04
C ALA A 55 2.20 0.94 -2.74
N VAL A 56 3.00 0.63 -3.77
CA VAL A 56 4.45 0.39 -3.62
C VAL A 56 5.17 1.66 -3.15
N ALA A 57 4.87 2.81 -3.74
CA ALA A 57 5.48 4.09 -3.34
C ALA A 57 5.17 4.44 -1.88
N PHE A 58 3.91 4.26 -1.46
CA PHE A 58 3.50 4.45 -0.07
C PHE A 58 4.31 3.56 0.89
N ALA A 59 4.55 2.30 0.53
CA ALA A 59 5.34 1.38 1.34
C ALA A 59 6.81 1.82 1.47
N VAL A 60 7.42 2.30 0.38
CA VAL A 60 8.78 2.86 0.39
C VAL A 60 8.87 4.05 1.34
N ASP A 61 7.90 4.97 1.26
CA ASP A 61 7.86 6.14 2.14
C ASP A 61 7.64 5.77 3.60
N ALA A 62 6.78 4.78 3.88
CA ALA A 62 6.56 4.27 5.23
C ALA A 62 7.86 3.70 5.84
N VAL A 63 8.61 2.90 5.09
CA VAL A 63 9.91 2.36 5.53
C VAL A 63 10.94 3.48 5.74
N ARG A 64 10.95 4.50 4.89
CA ARG A 64 11.84 5.67 5.03
C ARG A 64 11.55 6.46 6.30
N LEU A 65 10.28 6.66 6.62
CA LEU A 65 9.84 7.35 7.84
C LEU A 65 10.14 6.52 9.09
N GLU A 66 9.97 5.19 9.04
CA GLU A 66 10.30 4.31 10.15
C GLU A 66 11.79 4.39 10.51
N ARG A 67 12.67 4.41 9.50
CA ARG A 67 14.12 4.59 9.71
C ARG A 67 14.45 5.88 10.48
N LEU A 68 13.71 6.98 10.26
CA LEU A 68 13.92 8.23 11.00
C LEU A 68 13.46 8.13 12.46
N ARG A 69 12.43 7.33 12.75
CA ARG A 69 11.92 7.14 14.11
C ARG A 69 12.87 6.28 14.94
N THR A 70 13.40 5.19 14.38
CA THR A 70 14.36 4.33 15.08
C THR A 70 15.66 5.06 15.44
N LEU A 71 16.18 5.91 14.54
CA LEU A 71 17.39 6.71 14.80
C LEU A 71 17.20 7.74 15.92
N ARG A 72 16.02 8.36 16.00
CA ARG A 72 15.67 9.33 17.05
C ARG A 72 15.44 8.69 18.41
N ALA A 73 14.94 7.45 18.45
CA ALA A 73 14.72 6.71 19.70
C ALA A 73 16.02 6.13 20.29
N ALA A 74 17.09 6.03 19.50
CA ALA A 74 18.40 5.52 19.91
C ALA A 74 19.43 6.62 20.24
N SER A 75 19.02 7.90 20.24
CA SER A 75 19.82 9.07 20.62
C SER A 75 19.30 9.66 21.93
#